data_AF-A0A7J5VF78-F1
#
_entry.id   AF-A0A7J5VF78-F1
#
_cell.length_a   1.000
_cell.length_b   1.000
_cell.length_c   1.000
_cell.angle_alpha   90.00
_cell.angle_beta   90.00
_cell.angle_gamma   90.00
#
_symmetry.space_group_name_H-M   'P 1'
#
loop_
_entity.id
_entity.type
_entity.pdbx_description
1 polymer ?
#
loop_
_entity_poly.entity_id
_entity_poly.type
_entity_poly.pdbx_seq_one_letter_code
_entity_poly.pdbx_strand_id
1 'polypeptide(L)'
;MITVETQGADDHPYQKENVLITEKHFWAWQRKLSPDTLPRMVDEVDELWQSGFHSTNGINDRVPEEIVVKFNAPSLCLIRPDDFTLLVSDDLDGRKKVRARFSYHDTPYLLAVTDPGIEKKYLLKEQGEYPLSAGDLYLTVSMSEPFNGFCYKLVAALILQDEG
;
A
#
# COMPACT_ATOMS: atom_id res chain seq x y z
N MET A 1 22.40 -7.13 12.15
CA MET A 1 21.06 -7.26 12.75
C MET A 1 20.68 -5.90 13.29
N ILE A 2 19.51 -5.37 12.92
CA ILE A 2 18.96 -4.13 13.50
C ILE A 2 17.97 -4.58 14.57
N THR A 3 18.09 -4.06 15.78
CA THR A 3 17.17 -4.31 16.88
C THR A 3 16.48 -3.01 17.25
N VAL A 4 15.16 -3.03 17.36
CA VAL A 4 14.35 -1.89 17.78
C VAL A 4 13.75 -2.23 19.14
N GLU A 5 13.95 -1.36 20.13
CA GLU A 5 13.32 -1.52 21.44
C GLU A 5 11.87 -1.03 21.39
N THR A 6 10.94 -1.87 21.86
CA THR A 6 9.50 -1.57 21.91
C THR A 6 8.97 -1.73 23.33
N GLN A 7 7.88 -1.03 23.65
CA GLN A 7 7.16 -1.14 24.92
C GLN A 7 6.12 -2.27 24.92
N GLY A 8 5.99 -2.99 23.79
CA GLY A 8 5.01 -4.04 23.58
C GLY A 8 4.19 -3.80 22.31
N ALA A 9 3.30 -4.75 22.01
CA ALA A 9 2.30 -4.59 20.97
C ALA A 9 1.34 -3.44 21.33
N ASP A 10 0.95 -2.67 20.32
CA ASP A 10 -0.18 -1.76 20.43
C ASP A 10 -1.48 -2.55 20.32
N ASP A 11 -2.47 -2.27 21.17
CA ASP A 11 -3.77 -2.97 21.13
C ASP A 11 -4.66 -2.37 20.04
N HIS A 12 -4.20 -2.47 18.79
CA HIS A 12 -4.90 -1.93 17.64
C HIS A 12 -5.82 -2.99 17.00
N PRO A 13 -7.12 -2.74 16.82
CA PRO A 13 -8.06 -3.75 16.28
C PRO A 13 -7.75 -4.22 14.85
N TYR A 14 -7.10 -3.38 14.03
CA TYR A 14 -6.89 -3.65 12.59
C TYR A 14 -5.42 -3.71 12.16
N GLN A 15 -4.48 -3.28 13.01
CA GLN A 15 -3.05 -3.15 12.70
C GLN A 15 -2.26 -3.85 13.80
N LYS A 16 -2.42 -5.17 13.86
CA LYS A 16 -1.93 -6.01 14.96
C LYS A 16 -0.41 -6.08 15.03
N GLU A 17 0.26 -5.72 13.94
CA GLU A 17 1.71 -5.57 13.85
C GLU A 17 2.25 -4.31 14.52
N ASN A 18 1.39 -3.36 14.91
CA ASN A 18 1.83 -2.12 15.54
C ASN A 18 2.47 -2.39 16.90
N VAL A 19 3.55 -1.66 17.17
CA VAL A 19 4.30 -1.71 18.42
C VAL A 19 4.53 -0.29 18.93
N LEU A 20 4.41 -0.11 20.23
CA LEU A 20 4.71 1.16 20.88
C LEU A 20 6.24 1.32 20.98
N ILE A 21 6.76 2.41 20.44
CA ILE A 21 8.20 2.69 20.44
C ILE A 21 8.62 3.29 21.80
N THR A 22 9.80 2.93 22.30
CA THR A 22 10.34 3.55 23.52
C THR A 22 10.83 4.97 23.28
N GLU A 23 10.38 5.93 24.09
CA GLU A 23 10.86 7.33 24.05
C GLU A 23 12.27 7.51 24.63
N LYS A 24 12.87 6.45 25.19
CA LYS A 24 14.18 6.53 25.86
C LYS A 24 15.35 6.74 24.89
N HIS A 25 15.16 6.43 23.61
CA HIS A 25 16.22 6.46 22.60
C HIS A 25 15.75 7.16 21.32
N PHE A 26 16.59 8.07 20.80
CA PHE A 26 16.34 8.71 19.51
C PHE A 26 16.69 7.78 18.36
N TRP A 27 15.88 7.84 17.31
CA TRP A 27 16.12 7.08 16.09
C TRP A 27 17.29 7.70 15.31
N ALA A 28 18.27 6.86 14.98
CA ALA A 28 19.36 7.23 14.08
C ALA A 28 19.19 6.47 12.76
N TRP A 29 19.30 7.18 11.65
CA TRP A 29 19.35 6.55 10.34
C TRP A 29 20.58 5.62 10.28
N GLN A 30 20.35 4.35 9.96
CA GLN A 30 21.41 3.33 9.91
C GLN A 30 21.87 3.05 8.49
N ARG A 31 20.92 2.70 7.62
CA ARG A 31 21.19 2.32 6.23
C ARG A 31 19.90 2.33 5.42
N LYS A 32 20.07 2.40 4.10
CA LYS A 32 19.06 2.00 3.12
C LYS A 32 19.42 0.61 2.61
N LEU A 33 18.46 -0.31 2.53
CA LEU A 33 18.68 -1.61 1.89
C LEU A 33 18.78 -1.42 0.37
N SER A 34 19.56 -2.28 -0.28
CA SER A 34 19.72 -2.25 -1.74
C SER A 34 18.44 -2.74 -2.43
N PRO A 35 18.02 -2.15 -3.57
CA PRO A 35 16.80 -2.58 -4.28
C PRO A 35 16.81 -4.07 -4.65
N ASP A 36 17.97 -4.64 -4.93
CA ASP A 36 18.25 -6.06 -5.16
C ASP A 36 17.89 -6.98 -3.97
N THR A 37 17.56 -6.42 -2.80
CA THR A 37 16.99 -7.17 -1.67
C THR A 37 15.46 -7.32 -1.73
N LEU A 38 14.76 -6.45 -2.49
CA LEU A 38 13.30 -6.43 -2.59
C LEU A 38 12.69 -7.78 -3.03
N PRO A 39 13.25 -8.53 -4.01
CA PRO A 39 12.69 -9.81 -4.39
C PRO A 39 12.55 -10.81 -3.23
N ARG A 40 13.38 -10.69 -2.20
CA ARG A 40 13.38 -11.58 -1.02
C ARG A 40 12.53 -11.07 0.13
N MET A 41 11.95 -9.88 -0.01
CA MET A 41 11.14 -9.21 1.00
C MET A 41 9.66 -9.18 0.62
N VAL A 42 9.31 -9.61 -0.60
CA VAL A 42 7.92 -9.73 -1.04
C VAL A 42 7.18 -10.72 -0.15
N ASP A 43 6.01 -10.32 0.31
CA ASP A 43 5.11 -11.17 1.07
C ASP A 43 4.41 -12.16 0.13
N GLU A 44 4.44 -13.44 0.49
CA GLU A 44 3.73 -14.51 -0.22
C GLU A 44 2.28 -14.57 0.25
N VAL A 45 1.43 -13.69 -0.27
CA VAL A 45 -0.02 -13.65 0.02
C VAL A 45 -0.81 -14.03 -1.23
N ASP A 46 -1.81 -14.91 -1.09
CA ASP A 46 -2.62 -15.34 -2.24
C ASP A 46 -3.51 -14.21 -2.78
N GLU A 47 -4.02 -13.38 -1.88
CA GLU A 47 -4.83 -12.20 -2.20
C GLU A 47 -4.48 -11.03 -1.28
N LEU A 48 -4.67 -9.81 -1.79
CA LEU A 48 -4.58 -8.58 -0.98
C LEU A 48 -5.82 -8.45 -0.10
N TRP A 49 -5.93 -9.30 0.93
CA TRP A 49 -7.17 -9.53 1.69
C TRP A 49 -8.33 -9.87 0.73
N GLN A 50 -9.56 -9.77 1.21
CA GLN A 50 -10.69 -10.22 0.40
C GLN A 50 -10.95 -9.37 -0.86
N SER A 51 -11.07 -10.04 -2.00
CA SER A 51 -11.54 -9.47 -3.27
C SER A 51 -13.09 -9.47 -3.38
N GLY A 52 -13.64 -8.76 -4.36
CA GLY A 52 -15.08 -8.68 -4.66
C GLY A 52 -15.81 -7.44 -4.11
N PHE A 53 -15.09 -6.54 -3.43
CA PHE A 53 -15.66 -5.33 -2.84
C PHE A 53 -14.99 -4.08 -3.41
N HIS A 54 -15.80 -3.18 -3.98
CA HIS A 54 -15.35 -2.06 -4.80
C HIS A 54 -16.03 -0.77 -4.34
N SER A 55 -15.29 0.34 -4.26
CA SER A 55 -15.86 1.68 -4.14
C SER A 55 -16.23 2.24 -5.52
N THR A 56 -16.88 3.41 -5.54
CA THR A 56 -17.29 4.06 -6.80
C THR A 56 -16.10 4.35 -7.73
N ASN A 57 -14.93 4.66 -7.16
CA ASN A 57 -13.74 5.07 -7.91
C ASN A 57 -12.59 4.05 -7.81
N GLY A 58 -12.88 2.82 -7.40
CA GLY A 58 -11.87 1.82 -7.12
C GLY A 58 -12.32 0.43 -7.53
N ILE A 59 -11.36 -0.49 -7.59
CA ILE A 59 -11.58 -1.90 -7.92
C ILE A 59 -10.86 -2.72 -6.86
N ASN A 60 -11.60 -3.61 -6.19
CA ASN A 60 -11.09 -4.44 -5.09
C ASN A 60 -10.40 -3.61 -4.00
N ASP A 61 -10.83 -2.35 -3.82
CA ASP A 61 -10.14 -1.32 -3.05
C ASP A 61 -10.63 -1.20 -1.60
N ARG A 62 -11.60 -2.03 -1.21
CA ARG A 62 -12.11 -2.04 0.15
C ARG A 62 -12.54 -3.43 0.59
N VAL A 63 -12.68 -3.62 1.90
CA VAL A 63 -13.18 -4.84 2.53
C VAL A 63 -14.14 -4.42 3.65
N PRO A 64 -15.31 -5.07 3.82
CA PRO A 64 -16.18 -4.80 4.96
C PRO A 64 -15.44 -4.99 6.29
N GLU A 65 -15.62 -4.05 7.22
CA GLU A 65 -14.94 -4.05 8.52
C GLU A 65 -15.13 -5.36 9.29
N GLU A 66 -16.35 -5.91 9.28
CA GLU A 66 -16.70 -7.15 9.94
C GLU A 66 -15.92 -8.37 9.44
N ILE A 67 -15.43 -8.32 8.20
CA ILE A 67 -14.61 -9.38 7.60
C ILE A 67 -13.16 -9.20 8.05
N VAL A 68 -12.64 -7.97 8.02
CA VAL A 68 -11.27 -7.65 8.45
C VAL A 68 -11.03 -8.10 9.89
N VAL A 69 -11.95 -7.78 10.80
CA VAL A 69 -11.87 -8.18 12.22
C VAL A 69 -11.82 -9.70 12.40
N LYS A 70 -12.52 -10.46 11.53
CA LYS A 70 -12.55 -11.93 11.60
C LYS A 70 -11.30 -12.56 10.99
N PHE A 71 -10.77 -11.99 9.92
CA PHE A 71 -9.66 -12.57 9.16
C PHE A 71 -8.32 -12.45 9.91
N ASN A 72 -8.17 -11.43 10.77
CA ASN A 72 -6.98 -11.20 11.59
C ASN A 72 -5.65 -11.31 10.80
N ALA A 73 -5.66 -10.78 9.57
CA ALA A 73 -4.49 -10.71 8.70
C ALA A 73 -3.66 -9.46 9.00
N PRO A 74 -2.35 -9.44 8.71
CA PRO A 74 -1.53 -8.23 8.75
C PRO A 74 -2.16 -7.11 7.91
N SER A 75 -1.98 -5.85 8.31
CA SER A 75 -2.52 -4.68 7.62
C SER A 75 -1.59 -4.12 6.54
N LEU A 76 -0.38 -4.64 6.43
CA LEU A 76 0.65 -4.21 5.49
C LEU A 76 1.24 -5.40 4.73
N CYS A 77 1.43 -5.25 3.43
CA CYS A 77 2.15 -6.22 2.61
C CYS A 77 2.99 -5.52 1.54
N LEU A 78 4.13 -6.12 1.20
CA LEU A 78 4.98 -5.76 0.08
C LEU A 78 4.75 -6.77 -1.05
N ILE A 79 4.25 -6.31 -2.19
CA ILE A 79 3.96 -7.16 -3.35
C ILE A 79 4.69 -6.70 -4.60
N ARG A 80 4.77 -7.63 -5.56
CA ARG A 80 5.12 -7.34 -6.95
C ARG A 80 3.85 -7.40 -7.79
N PRO A 81 3.36 -6.28 -8.35
CA PRO A 81 2.19 -6.27 -9.21
C PRO A 81 2.53 -6.64 -10.66
N ASP A 82 1.50 -7.02 -11.40
CA ASP A 82 1.48 -7.15 -12.86
C ASP A 82 0.69 -5.98 -13.48
N ASP A 83 0.90 -5.70 -14.77
CA ASP A 83 0.13 -4.73 -15.57
C ASP A 83 -0.09 -3.35 -14.90
N PHE A 84 0.98 -2.78 -14.35
CA PHE A 84 0.90 -1.58 -13.53
C PHE A 84 0.76 -0.27 -14.35
N THR A 85 -0.12 0.63 -13.90
CA THR A 85 -0.30 1.98 -14.44
C THR A 85 -0.78 2.96 -13.37
N LEU A 86 -0.21 4.16 -13.32
CA LEU A 86 -0.76 5.25 -12.50
C LEU A 86 -1.84 6.00 -13.29
N LEU A 87 -2.95 6.32 -12.62
CA LEU A 87 -4.02 7.14 -13.15
C LEU A 87 -4.13 8.42 -12.35
N VAL A 88 -4.18 9.53 -13.07
CA VAL A 88 -4.52 10.84 -12.51
C VAL A 88 -5.92 11.17 -12.98
N SER A 89 -6.86 11.26 -12.05
CA SER A 89 -8.27 11.57 -12.35
C SER A 89 -8.87 12.38 -11.21
N ASP A 90 -9.99 13.05 -11.45
CA ASP A 90 -10.75 13.67 -10.36
C ASP A 90 -11.56 12.60 -9.61
N ASP A 91 -11.84 12.87 -8.33
CA ASP A 91 -12.87 12.17 -7.58
C ASP A 91 -14.26 12.80 -7.79
N LEU A 92 -15.27 12.30 -7.07
CA LEU A 92 -16.65 12.78 -7.18
C LEU A 92 -16.81 14.25 -6.75
N ASP A 93 -15.89 14.77 -5.94
CA ASP A 93 -15.89 16.16 -5.48
C ASP A 93 -15.03 17.07 -6.37
N GLY A 94 -14.55 16.55 -7.52
CA GLY A 94 -13.67 17.27 -8.44
C GLY A 94 -12.24 17.41 -7.91
N ARG A 95 -11.86 16.67 -6.85
CA ARG A 95 -10.49 16.70 -6.32
C ARG A 95 -9.62 15.74 -7.11
N LYS A 96 -8.54 16.25 -7.67
CA LYS A 96 -7.55 15.41 -8.36
C LYS A 96 -6.97 14.37 -7.40
N LYS A 97 -6.90 13.12 -7.87
CA LYS A 97 -6.41 11.95 -7.14
C LYS A 97 -5.47 11.14 -8.03
N VAL A 98 -4.52 10.48 -7.36
CA VAL A 98 -3.63 9.50 -7.99
C VAL A 98 -4.07 8.11 -7.56
N ARG A 99 -4.25 7.21 -8.53
CA ARG A 99 -4.61 5.81 -8.31
C ARG A 99 -3.64 4.89 -9.02
N ALA A 100 -3.44 3.71 -8.47
CA ALA A 100 -2.66 2.64 -9.08
C ALA A 100 -3.63 1.59 -9.64
N ARG A 101 -3.56 1.34 -10.95
CA ARG A 101 -4.21 0.22 -11.61
C ARG A 101 -3.19 -0.87 -11.84
N PHE A 102 -3.48 -2.08 -11.41
CA PHE A 102 -2.60 -3.22 -11.57
C PHE A 102 -3.38 -4.52 -11.41
N SER A 103 -2.72 -5.63 -11.72
CA SER A 103 -3.19 -6.98 -11.43
C SER A 103 -2.28 -7.62 -10.39
N TYR A 104 -2.84 -8.46 -9.53
CA TYR A 104 -2.06 -9.31 -8.63
C TYR A 104 -2.73 -10.68 -8.59
N HIS A 105 -1.98 -11.72 -8.99
CA HIS A 105 -2.52 -13.08 -9.18
C HIS A 105 -3.83 -13.08 -10.01
N ASP A 106 -3.77 -12.47 -11.20
CA ASP A 106 -4.91 -12.32 -12.14
C ASP A 106 -6.11 -11.51 -11.60
N THR A 107 -6.02 -10.96 -10.40
CA THR A 107 -7.09 -10.14 -9.80
C THR A 107 -6.81 -8.65 -10.04
N PRO A 108 -7.73 -7.89 -10.65
CA PRO A 108 -7.51 -6.48 -10.93
C PRO A 108 -7.74 -5.61 -9.69
N TYR A 109 -6.92 -4.58 -9.53
CA TYR A 109 -7.02 -3.59 -8.47
C TYR A 109 -6.94 -2.17 -9.04
N LEU A 110 -7.70 -1.26 -8.44
CA LEU A 110 -7.60 0.17 -8.65
C LEU A 110 -7.62 0.85 -7.29
N LEU A 111 -6.44 1.10 -6.74
CA LEU A 111 -6.25 1.57 -5.36
C LEU A 111 -5.83 3.04 -5.34
N ALA A 112 -6.23 3.77 -4.31
CA ALA A 112 -5.71 5.11 -4.08
C ALA A 112 -4.22 5.05 -3.69
N VAL A 113 -3.42 5.96 -4.23
CA VAL A 113 -2.00 6.10 -3.88
C VAL A 113 -1.87 7.16 -2.79
N THR A 114 -1.20 6.81 -1.70
CA THR A 114 -0.91 7.70 -0.56
C THR A 114 0.59 7.90 -0.33
N ASP A 115 1.43 7.40 -1.24
CA ASP A 115 2.85 7.68 -1.27
C ASP A 115 3.08 9.19 -1.48
N PRO A 116 3.67 9.92 -0.51
CA PRO A 116 3.81 11.38 -0.60
C PRO A 116 4.69 11.83 -1.78
N GLY A 117 5.67 11.03 -2.18
CA GLY A 117 6.55 11.32 -3.30
C GLY A 117 5.83 11.19 -4.63
N ILE A 118 5.04 10.12 -4.79
CA ILE A 118 4.21 9.89 -5.98
C ILE A 118 3.08 10.91 -6.06
N GLU A 119 2.33 11.14 -4.98
CA GLU A 119 1.25 12.13 -4.96
C GLU A 119 1.76 13.51 -5.37
N LYS A 120 2.85 13.99 -4.74
CA LYS A 120 3.46 15.29 -5.06
C LYS A 120 3.86 15.39 -6.54
N LYS A 121 4.38 14.31 -7.12
CA LYS A 121 4.83 14.28 -8.52
C LYS A 121 3.67 14.23 -9.51
N TYR A 122 2.63 13.45 -9.23
CA TYR A 122 1.57 13.14 -10.19
C TYR A 122 0.33 14.03 -10.07
N LEU A 123 0.05 14.61 -8.89
CA LEU A 123 -1.03 15.60 -8.76
C LEU A 123 -0.79 16.87 -9.59
N LEU A 124 0.46 17.19 -9.89
CA LEU A 124 0.83 18.31 -10.77
C LEU A 124 0.65 18.00 -12.26
N LYS A 125 0.48 16.73 -12.64
CA LYS A 125 0.32 16.33 -14.04
C LYS A 125 -1.14 16.46 -14.49
N GLU A 126 -1.36 16.42 -15.80
CA GLU A 126 -2.72 16.40 -16.36
C GLU A 126 -3.41 15.08 -16.05
N GLN A 127 -4.74 15.07 -16.18
CA GLN A 127 -5.48 13.83 -16.07
C GLN A 127 -5.07 12.87 -17.19
N GLY A 128 -4.97 11.59 -16.86
CA GLY A 128 -4.56 10.57 -17.81
C GLY A 128 -3.87 9.38 -17.16
N GLU A 129 -3.36 8.52 -18.02
CA GLU A 129 -2.67 7.30 -17.64
C GLU A 129 -1.15 7.43 -17.83
N TYR A 130 -0.42 6.92 -16.85
CA TYR A 130 1.03 6.97 -16.80
C TYR A 130 1.53 5.54 -16.55
N PRO A 131 1.70 4.74 -17.63
CA PRO A 131 2.24 3.40 -17.51
C PRO A 131 3.66 3.46 -16.98
N LEU A 132 4.00 2.57 -16.05
CA LEU A 132 5.35 2.36 -15.56
C LEU A 132 5.73 0.90 -15.84
N SER A 133 6.99 0.66 -16.21
CA SER A 133 7.48 -0.69 -16.44
C SER A 133 7.44 -1.50 -15.15
N ALA A 134 6.74 -2.64 -15.17
CA ALA A 134 6.56 -3.51 -14.00
C ALA A 134 7.77 -4.41 -13.69
N GLY A 135 8.84 -4.38 -14.50
CA GLY A 135 10.00 -5.27 -14.36
C GLY A 135 10.64 -5.24 -12.97
N ASP A 136 10.64 -4.06 -12.34
CA ASP A 136 11.36 -3.74 -11.12
C ASP A 136 10.53 -2.84 -10.18
N LEU A 137 9.20 -2.94 -10.29
CA LEU A 137 8.25 -2.16 -9.50
C LEU A 137 7.68 -3.02 -8.36
N TYR A 138 7.70 -2.46 -7.16
CA TYR A 138 7.11 -3.06 -5.96
C TYR A 138 6.14 -2.08 -5.31
N LEU A 139 5.08 -2.63 -4.70
CA LEU A 139 4.09 -1.85 -3.99
C LEU A 139 4.06 -2.27 -2.53
N THR A 140 4.15 -1.31 -1.63
CA THR A 140 3.65 -1.51 -0.27
C THR A 140 2.16 -1.19 -0.28
N VAL A 141 1.34 -2.21 -0.08
CA VAL A 141 -0.11 -2.07 0.06
C VAL A 141 -0.46 -2.11 1.54
N SER A 142 -1.20 -1.09 2.00
CA SER A 142 -1.66 -0.98 3.37
C SER A 142 -3.17 -1.00 3.46
N MET A 143 -3.70 -1.39 4.61
CA MET A 143 -5.09 -1.27 4.95
C MET A 143 -5.33 -0.05 5.85
N SER A 144 -6.36 0.73 5.52
CA SER A 144 -6.80 1.85 6.37
C SER A 144 -7.54 1.36 7.60
N GLU A 145 -7.69 2.26 8.58
CA GLU A 145 -8.75 2.15 9.58
C GLU A 145 -10.14 2.14 8.91
N PRO A 146 -11.18 1.61 9.60
CA PRO A 146 -12.52 1.61 9.08
C PRO A 146 -13.04 3.02 8.80
N PHE A 147 -13.66 3.18 7.63
CA PHE A 147 -14.37 4.38 7.24
C PHE A 147 -15.67 3.97 6.54
N ASN A 148 -16.80 4.46 7.04
CA ASN A 148 -18.14 4.12 6.53
C ASN A 148 -18.41 2.60 6.42
N GLY A 149 -17.92 1.81 7.38
CA GLY A 149 -18.12 0.35 7.46
C GLY A 149 -17.16 -0.48 6.60
N PHE A 150 -16.14 0.15 6.01
CA PHE A 150 -15.14 -0.52 5.18
C PHE A 150 -13.72 -0.13 5.58
N CYS A 151 -12.78 -1.05 5.49
CA CYS A 151 -11.36 -0.74 5.45
C CYS A 151 -10.91 -0.68 3.99
N TYR A 152 -10.11 0.33 3.65
CA TYR A 152 -9.65 0.56 2.28
C TYR A 152 -8.24 0.04 2.07
N LYS A 153 -7.97 -0.51 0.89
CA LYS A 153 -6.64 -0.91 0.44
C LYS A 153 -6.00 0.26 -0.29
N LEU A 154 -4.78 0.61 0.11
CA LEU A 154 -4.07 1.79 -0.35
C LEU A 154 -2.67 1.39 -0.80
N VAL A 155 -2.18 2.03 -1.86
CA VAL A 155 -0.76 1.96 -2.22
C VAL A 155 -0.03 3.00 -1.38
N ALA A 156 0.57 2.54 -0.28
CA ALA A 156 1.28 3.38 0.69
C ALA A 156 2.68 3.76 0.22
N ALA A 157 3.32 2.90 -0.58
CA ALA A 157 4.60 3.20 -1.20
C ALA A 157 4.72 2.55 -2.58
N LEU A 158 5.38 3.27 -3.50
CA LEU A 158 5.78 2.74 -4.80
C LEU A 158 7.31 2.73 -4.86
N ILE A 159 7.89 1.55 -4.96
CA ILE A 159 9.33 1.36 -4.95
C ILE A 159 9.75 0.95 -6.36
N LEU A 160 10.49 1.83 -7.02
CA LEU A 160 11.16 1.53 -8.29
C LEU A 160 12.58 1.07 -7.95
N GLN A 161 12.95 -0.08 -8.45
CA GLN A 161 14.35 -0.44 -8.59
C GLN A 161 14.85 0.26 -9.86
N ASP A 162 15.73 1.25 -9.69
CA ASP A 162 16.37 1.90 -10.83
C ASP A 162 17.22 0.86 -11.56
N GLU A 163 17.09 0.77 -12.88
CA GLU A 163 18.12 0.14 -13.70
C GLU A 163 19.38 1.01 -13.57
N GLY A 164 20.45 0.41 -13.02
CA GLY A 164 21.71 1.10 -12.71
C GLY A 164 22.41 1.72 -13.92
#